data_AF-A0A810NBY8-F1
#
_entry.id   AF-A0A810NBY8-F1
#
_cell.length_a   1.000
_cell.length_b   1.000
_cell.length_c   1.000
_cell.angle_alpha   90.00
_cell.angle_beta   90.00
_cell.angle_gamma   90.00
#
_symmetry.space_group_name_H-M   'P 1'
#
loop_
_entity.id
_entity.type
_entity.pdbx_description
1 polymer ?
#
loop_
_entity_poly.entity_id
_entity_poly.type
_entity_poly.pdbx_seq_one_letter_code
_entity_poly.pdbx_strand_id
1 'polypeptide(L)'
;MVCAMFRRRRLWHPAATAVLCWPLGTALGLATEPLWQSGGLAGYLLVPLTVLAVYSVAVWRWPWPSAGFQVVAGSFTTTPRWPNGGMFIAGGYLAAPHLAAIPSGSGAADLVANLAGAASMSLVISIIPALRPRLILTPAGLEGRGLGFPSASWDGITGAELVEAGPRVGRGVRLTLVGPTRRERTETIPRGFAVDYTFLTAAIRHYIDHPEHRTAIGTEAERQRLRSVVGADTERDSEPSCA
;
A
#
# COMPACT_ATOMS: atom_id res chain seq x y z
N MET A 1 -28.08 -18.74 -14.90
CA MET A 1 -27.74 -17.42 -15.46
C MET A 1 -28.33 -16.34 -14.55
N VAL A 2 -27.74 -16.14 -13.36
CA VAL A 2 -28.20 -15.23 -12.30
C VAL A 2 -26.95 -14.72 -11.57
N CYS A 3 -26.97 -13.46 -11.10
CA CYS A 3 -25.97 -12.80 -10.24
C CYS A 3 -24.75 -12.12 -10.88
N ALA A 4 -24.97 -11.28 -11.89
CA ALA A 4 -24.07 -10.16 -12.22
C ALA A 4 -24.68 -8.83 -11.75
N MET A 5 -24.90 -8.65 -10.44
CA MET A 5 -25.50 -7.42 -9.93
C MET A 5 -24.94 -6.99 -8.57
N PHE A 6 -23.61 -6.89 -8.42
CA PHE A 6 -23.00 -6.12 -7.32
C PHE A 6 -21.58 -5.66 -7.66
N ARG A 7 -21.43 -4.67 -8.56
CA ARG A 7 -20.13 -3.98 -8.74
C ARG A 7 -20.25 -2.51 -9.14
N ARG A 8 -21.14 -1.77 -8.49
CA ARG A 8 -20.98 -0.31 -8.35
C ARG A 8 -20.61 0.02 -6.91
N ARG A 9 -19.38 -0.34 -6.51
CA ARG A 9 -18.76 0.34 -5.36
C ARG A 9 -18.49 1.76 -5.84
N ARG A 10 -19.38 2.70 -5.50
CA ARG A 10 -19.10 4.14 -5.56
C ARG A 10 -17.80 4.34 -4.78
N LEU A 11 -16.71 4.49 -5.51
CA LEU A 11 -15.44 4.96 -4.97
C LEU A 11 -15.76 6.33 -4.38
N TRP A 12 -15.86 6.40 -3.06
CA TRP A 12 -15.94 7.67 -2.37
C TRP A 12 -14.75 8.50 -2.84
N HIS A 13 -15.03 9.71 -3.32
CA HIS A 13 -13.96 10.62 -3.72
C HIS A 13 -13.02 10.80 -2.51
N PRO A 14 -11.69 10.72 -2.70
CA PRO A 14 -10.73 10.85 -1.61
C PRO A 14 -10.93 12.14 -0.79
N ALA A 15 -11.40 13.21 -1.44
CA ALA A 15 -11.78 14.45 -0.78
C ALA A 15 -12.98 14.28 0.19
N ALA A 16 -14.01 13.53 -0.19
CA ALA A 16 -15.15 13.27 0.69
C ALA A 16 -14.75 12.42 1.89
N THR A 17 -13.88 11.43 1.69
CA THR A 17 -13.30 10.62 2.77
C THR A 17 -12.47 11.50 3.72
N ALA A 18 -11.66 12.43 3.19
CA ALA A 18 -10.88 13.35 3.99
C ALA A 18 -11.76 14.25 4.88
N VAL A 19 -12.78 14.87 4.27
CA VAL A 19 -13.71 15.80 4.93
C VAL A 19 -14.49 15.11 6.04
N LEU A 20 -14.86 13.84 5.90
CA LEU A 20 -15.61 13.11 6.93
C LEU A 20 -14.71 12.53 8.02
N CYS A 21 -13.57 11.97 7.64
CA CYS A 21 -12.73 11.21 8.57
C CYS A 21 -11.79 12.10 9.41
N TRP A 22 -11.39 13.27 8.90
CA TRP A 22 -10.51 14.17 9.64
C TRP A 22 -11.19 14.77 10.88
N PRO A 23 -12.42 15.35 10.80
CA PRO A 23 -13.12 15.86 11.98
C PRO A 23 -13.41 14.78 13.01
N LEU A 24 -13.72 13.55 12.56
CA LEU A 24 -13.92 12.42 13.46
C LEU A 24 -12.65 12.10 14.27
N GLY A 25 -11.50 12.08 13.60
CA GLY A 25 -10.20 11.94 14.25
C GLY A 25 -9.94 13.03 15.28
N THR A 26 -10.18 14.28 14.89
CA THR A 26 -10.01 15.44 15.78
C THR A 26 -10.92 15.36 17.00
N ALA A 27 -12.20 15.03 16.81
CA ALA A 27 -13.16 14.86 17.91
C ALA A 27 -12.74 13.75 18.89
N LEU A 28 -12.24 12.63 18.37
CA LEU A 28 -11.67 11.55 19.21
C LEU A 28 -10.44 12.03 19.99
N GLY A 29 -9.55 12.78 19.35
CA GLY A 29 -8.35 13.34 19.99
C GLY A 29 -8.73 14.26 21.15
N LEU A 30 -9.66 15.19 20.91
CA LEU A 30 -10.19 16.10 21.93
C LEU A 30 -10.90 15.35 23.07
N ALA A 31 -11.71 14.34 22.75
CA ALA A 31 -12.39 13.53 23.77
C ALA A 31 -11.40 12.77 24.68
N THR A 32 -10.21 12.43 24.16
CA THR A 32 -9.16 11.77 24.94
C THR A 32 -8.19 12.72 25.63
N GLU A 33 -8.25 14.03 25.37
CA GLU A 33 -7.34 15.04 25.91
C GLU A 33 -7.11 14.95 27.44
N PRO A 34 -8.13 14.74 28.29
CA PRO A 34 -7.93 14.66 29.74
C PRO A 34 -6.96 13.54 30.15
N LEU A 35 -6.95 12.43 29.39
CA LEU A 35 -6.02 11.32 29.61
C LEU A 35 -4.58 11.72 29.29
N TRP A 36 -4.38 12.59 28.29
CA TRP A 36 -3.06 13.04 27.86
C TRP A 36 -2.49 14.01 28.89
N GLN A 37 -3.33 14.91 29.39
CA GLN A 37 -2.97 15.87 30.43
C GLN A 37 -2.60 15.16 31.75
N SER A 38 -3.32 14.08 32.10
CA SER A 38 -3.02 13.31 33.32
C SER A 38 -1.62 12.67 33.33
N GLY A 39 -1.03 12.43 32.15
CA GLY A 39 0.33 11.88 31.99
C GLY A 39 1.43 12.94 31.87
N GLY A 40 1.11 14.23 31.93
CA GLY A 40 2.06 15.32 31.72
C GLY A 40 2.82 15.20 30.38
N LEU A 41 4.10 15.60 30.36
CA LEU A 41 4.97 15.52 29.17
C LEU A 41 5.06 14.10 28.57
N ALA A 42 5.02 13.07 29.41
CA ALA A 42 5.05 11.68 28.96
C ALA A 42 3.77 11.30 28.20
N GLY A 43 2.60 11.76 28.65
CA GLY A 43 1.33 11.58 27.95
C GLY A 43 1.33 12.24 26.57
N TYR A 44 1.84 13.47 26.47
CA TYR A 44 1.93 14.21 25.21
C TYR A 44 2.88 13.58 24.18
N LEU A 45 3.90 12.83 24.60
CA LEU A 45 4.83 12.16 23.67
C LEU A 45 4.40 10.72 23.37
N LEU A 46 4.02 9.95 24.38
CA LEU A 46 3.74 8.53 24.23
C LEU A 46 2.44 8.25 23.47
N VAL A 47 1.40 9.07 23.64
CA VAL A 47 0.12 8.84 22.95
C VAL A 47 0.25 9.04 21.43
N PRO A 48 0.83 10.15 20.92
CA PRO A 48 1.11 10.31 19.50
C PRO A 48 1.99 9.21 18.92
N LEU A 49 3.06 8.83 19.64
CA LEU A 49 3.96 7.76 19.21
C LEU A 49 3.23 6.41 19.15
N THR A 50 2.36 6.12 20.11
CA THR A 50 1.57 4.89 20.13
C THR A 50 0.57 4.86 18.98
N VAL A 51 -0.15 5.96 18.73
CA VAL A 51 -1.06 6.06 17.57
C VAL A 51 -0.30 5.93 16.26
N LEU A 52 0.85 6.58 16.13
CA LEU A 52 1.71 6.47 14.95
C LEU A 52 2.21 5.04 14.76
N ALA A 53 2.61 4.36 15.85
CA ALA A 53 3.08 2.98 15.82
C ALA A 53 1.95 2.01 15.46
N VAL A 54 0.78 2.11 16.10
CA VAL A 54 -0.40 1.29 15.82
C VAL A 54 -0.88 1.54 14.39
N TYR A 55 -0.95 2.79 13.95
CA TYR A 55 -1.30 3.14 12.58
C TYR A 55 -0.30 2.56 11.59
N SER A 56 1.00 2.73 11.84
CA SER A 56 2.05 2.14 11.00
C SER A 56 1.90 0.62 10.93
N VAL A 57 1.79 -0.08 12.07
CA VAL A 57 1.59 -1.53 12.09
C VAL A 57 0.32 -1.93 11.35
N ALA A 58 -0.79 -1.20 11.53
CA ALA A 58 -2.05 -1.46 10.84
C ALA A 58 -1.89 -1.29 9.33
N VAL A 59 -1.33 -0.17 8.85
CA VAL A 59 -1.08 0.05 7.42
C VAL A 59 -0.18 -1.05 6.87
N TRP A 60 0.86 -1.47 7.61
CA TRP A 60 1.84 -2.49 7.20
C TRP A 60 1.31 -3.92 7.24
N ARG A 61 0.51 -4.31 8.21
CA ARG A 61 0.01 -5.68 8.37
C ARG A 61 -1.34 -5.92 7.71
N TRP A 62 -2.16 -4.89 7.51
CA TRP A 62 -3.51 -5.11 6.99
C TRP A 62 -3.44 -5.54 5.52
N PRO A 63 -4.03 -6.69 5.14
CA PRO A 63 -4.13 -7.11 3.75
C PRO A 63 -5.11 -6.16 3.05
N TRP A 64 -4.58 -5.26 2.23
CA TRP A 64 -5.42 -4.36 1.46
C TRP A 64 -5.97 -5.13 0.26
N PRO A 65 -7.31 -5.21 0.09
CA PRO A 65 -7.89 -5.89 -1.05
C PRO A 65 -7.66 -5.03 -2.29
N SER A 66 -6.59 -5.32 -3.02
CA SER A 66 -6.21 -4.64 -4.26
C SER A 66 -5.99 -5.73 -5.29
N ALA A 67 -6.97 -5.87 -6.17
CA ALA A 67 -7.10 -6.97 -7.12
C ALA A 67 -6.32 -6.72 -8.43
N GLY A 68 -5.19 -6.01 -8.39
CA GLY A 68 -4.28 -5.96 -9.54
C GLY A 68 -3.62 -4.61 -9.84
N PHE A 69 -2.90 -4.59 -10.96
CA PHE A 69 -2.09 -3.46 -11.41
C PHE A 69 -2.90 -2.23 -11.83
N GLN A 70 -2.29 -1.06 -11.67
CA GLN A 70 -2.72 0.17 -12.33
C GLN A 70 -1.71 0.58 -13.39
N VAL A 71 -2.22 1.18 -14.47
CA VAL A 71 -1.40 1.75 -15.52
C VAL A 71 -0.99 3.16 -15.11
N VAL A 72 0.30 3.39 -14.93
CA VAL A 72 0.85 4.71 -14.59
C VAL A 72 2.08 4.96 -15.44
N ALA A 73 2.03 6.01 -16.27
CA ALA A 73 3.15 6.48 -17.09
C ALA A 73 3.86 5.37 -17.90
N GLY A 74 3.10 4.47 -18.54
CA GLY A 74 3.68 3.39 -19.33
C GLY A 74 4.25 2.23 -18.50
N SER A 75 3.81 2.07 -17.25
CA SER A 75 4.17 0.93 -16.39
C SER A 75 2.95 0.35 -15.68
N PHE A 76 3.06 -0.90 -15.24
CA PHE A 76 2.11 -1.52 -14.32
C PHE A 76 2.62 -1.37 -12.89
N THR A 77 1.94 -0.56 -12.10
CA THR A 77 2.30 -0.34 -10.70
C THR A 77 1.28 -0.98 -9.76
N THR A 78 1.78 -1.61 -8.71
CA THR A 78 0.94 -1.96 -7.55
C THR A 78 0.57 -0.68 -6.83
N THR A 79 -0.72 -0.39 -6.66
CA THR A 79 -1.10 0.86 -5.99
C THR A 79 -0.95 0.75 -4.48
N PRO A 80 -0.24 1.66 -3.81
CA PRO A 80 -0.66 1.97 -2.45
C PRO A 80 -2.08 2.52 -2.55
N ARG A 81 -3.02 1.97 -1.76
CA ARG A 81 -4.33 2.58 -1.64
C ARG A 81 -4.12 3.98 -1.02
N TRP A 82 -4.19 5.00 -1.88
CA TRP A 82 -4.29 6.40 -1.49
C TRP A 82 -5.50 6.59 -0.55
N PRO A 83 -5.42 7.56 0.37
CA PRO A 83 -5.60 7.34 1.80
C PRO A 83 -6.92 6.67 2.17
N ASN A 84 -6.85 5.67 3.05
CA ASN A 84 -8.04 5.21 3.77
C ASN A 84 -8.50 6.29 4.76
N GLY A 85 -9.78 6.25 5.11
CA GLY A 85 -10.33 7.08 6.19
C GLY A 85 -9.49 7.02 7.48
N GLY A 86 -8.87 5.88 7.77
CA GLY A 86 -7.96 5.71 8.90
C GLY A 86 -6.79 6.70 8.92
N MET A 87 -6.25 7.07 7.77
CA MET A 87 -5.15 8.03 7.68
C MET A 87 -5.59 9.45 8.08
N PHE A 88 -6.80 9.84 7.66
CA PHE A 88 -7.41 11.11 8.04
C PHE A 88 -7.84 11.13 9.50
N ILE A 89 -8.34 10.00 10.04
CA ILE A 89 -8.65 9.84 11.46
C ILE A 89 -7.38 9.99 12.31
N ALA A 90 -6.30 9.29 11.95
CA ALA A 90 -5.03 9.41 12.66
C ALA A 90 -4.46 10.84 12.57
N GLY A 91 -4.53 11.47 11.40
CA GLY A 91 -4.10 12.86 11.21
C GLY A 91 -4.88 13.85 12.07
N GLY A 92 -6.22 13.76 12.07
CA GLY A 92 -7.08 14.59 12.92
C GLY A 92 -6.82 14.36 14.41
N TYR A 93 -6.67 13.10 14.83
CA TYR A 93 -6.39 12.73 16.22
C TYR A 93 -5.06 13.33 16.71
N LEU A 94 -3.99 13.25 15.89
CA LEU A 94 -2.71 13.85 16.24
C LEU A 94 -2.70 15.38 16.16
N ALA A 95 -3.59 15.98 15.37
CA ALA A 95 -3.75 17.43 15.30
C ALA A 95 -4.51 18.02 16.50
N ALA A 96 -5.35 17.22 17.16
CA ALA A 96 -6.23 17.68 18.24
C ALA A 96 -5.54 18.44 19.38
N PRO A 97 -4.37 18.04 19.91
CA PRO A 97 -3.72 18.77 21.01
C PRO A 97 -3.25 20.15 20.60
N HIS A 98 -2.76 20.29 19.36
CA HIS A 98 -2.36 21.57 18.82
C HIS A 98 -3.56 22.49 18.60
N LEU A 99 -4.71 21.93 18.25
CA LEU A 99 -5.95 22.71 18.11
C LEU A 99 -6.54 23.09 19.47
N ALA A 100 -6.46 22.21 20.48
CA ALA A 100 -6.90 22.47 21.85
C ALA A 100 -6.04 23.53 22.55
N ALA A 101 -4.75 23.59 22.22
CA ALA A 101 -3.80 24.55 22.77
C ALA A 101 -3.90 25.97 22.17
N ILE A 102 -4.99 26.31 21.47
CA ILE A 102 -5.26 27.66 20.94
C ILE A 102 -6.24 28.37 21.89
N PRO A 103 -5.77 29.19 22.85
CA PRO A 103 -6.64 30.01 23.67
C PRO A 103 -7.51 30.94 22.83
N SER A 104 -8.76 31.13 23.25
CA SER A 104 -9.58 32.24 22.76
C SER A 104 -8.93 33.57 23.16
N GLY A 105 -8.26 34.23 22.22
CA GLY A 105 -7.46 35.45 22.44
C GLY A 105 -5.95 35.29 22.24
N SER A 106 -5.47 34.12 21.81
CA SER A 106 -4.05 33.89 21.51
C SER A 106 -3.52 34.83 20.43
N GLY A 107 -2.28 35.30 20.58
CA GLY A 107 -1.61 36.10 19.54
C GLY A 107 -1.41 35.30 18.24
N ALA A 108 -1.22 36.02 17.13
CA ALA A 108 -1.04 35.39 15.81
C ALA A 108 0.14 34.39 15.78
N ALA A 109 1.19 34.62 16.56
CA ALA A 109 2.35 33.73 16.65
C ALA A 109 2.01 32.34 17.22
N ASP A 110 1.23 32.28 18.30
CA ASP A 110 0.83 31.03 18.94
C ASP A 110 -0.14 30.22 18.06
N LEU A 111 -1.03 30.92 17.37
CA LEU A 111 -1.92 30.31 16.39
C LEU A 111 -1.13 29.67 15.25
N VAL A 112 -0.16 30.39 14.68
CA VAL A 112 0.67 29.89 13.58
C VAL A 112 1.52 28.69 14.04
N ALA A 113 2.12 28.75 15.22
CA ALA A 113 2.94 27.66 15.75
C ALA A 113 2.13 26.37 15.93
N ASN A 114 0.92 26.47 16.49
CA ASN A 114 0.04 25.32 16.69
C ASN A 114 -0.49 24.74 15.36
N LEU A 115 -0.90 25.61 14.42
CA LEU A 115 -1.31 25.16 13.08
C LEU A 115 -0.16 24.48 12.33
N ALA A 116 1.06 25.00 12.45
CA ALA A 116 2.25 24.38 11.87
C ALA A 116 2.54 23.00 12.49
N GLY A 117 2.35 22.84 13.80
CA GLY A 117 2.48 21.55 14.49
C GLY A 117 1.47 20.52 13.97
N ALA A 118 0.18 20.90 13.92
CA ALA A 118 -0.90 20.07 13.39
C ALA A 118 -0.65 19.65 11.93
N ALA A 119 -0.21 20.60 11.10
CA ALA A 119 0.13 20.35 9.69
C ALA A 119 1.33 19.40 9.57
N SER A 120 2.36 19.58 10.38
CA SER A 120 3.56 18.73 10.39
C SER A 120 3.23 17.28 10.75
N MET A 121 2.42 17.05 11.80
CA MET A 121 1.99 15.71 12.19
C MET A 121 1.14 15.02 11.11
N SER A 122 0.22 15.78 10.50
CA SER A 122 -0.60 15.29 9.39
C SER A 122 0.25 14.94 8.15
N LEU A 123 1.29 15.73 7.88
CA LEU A 123 2.24 15.49 6.79
C LEU A 123 3.06 14.22 7.03
N VAL A 124 3.58 14.00 8.25
CA VAL A 124 4.33 12.79 8.61
C VAL A 124 3.50 11.54 8.37
N ILE A 125 2.25 11.50 8.82
CA ILE A 125 1.34 10.37 8.56
C ILE A 125 1.12 10.17 7.06
N SER A 126 1.03 11.26 6.30
CA SER A 126 0.80 11.21 4.85
C SER A 126 1.99 10.69 4.05
N ILE A 127 3.20 10.76 4.61
CA ILE A 127 4.41 10.23 3.98
C ILE A 127 4.51 8.70 4.18
N ILE A 128 3.92 8.12 5.23
CA ILE A 128 4.03 6.68 5.55
C ILE A 128 3.60 5.77 4.38
N PRO A 129 2.46 5.99 3.68
CA PRO A 129 2.11 5.19 2.50
C PRO A 129 3.04 5.41 1.31
N ALA A 130 3.66 6.60 1.19
CA ALA A 130 4.63 6.90 0.13
C ALA A 130 5.95 6.13 0.34
N LEU A 131 6.31 5.82 1.59
CA LEU A 131 7.46 5.00 1.95
C LEU A 131 7.24 3.49 1.77
N ARG A 132 6.02 3.05 1.43
CA ARG A 132 5.76 1.63 1.20
C ARG A 132 6.52 1.11 -0.02
N PRO A 133 7.00 -0.14 0.03
CA PRO A 133 7.56 -0.79 -1.13
C PRO A 133 6.50 -0.85 -2.25
N ARG A 134 6.88 -0.46 -3.47
CA ARG A 134 6.06 -0.58 -4.68
C ARG A 134 6.74 -1.47 -5.70
N LEU A 135 5.96 -2.34 -6.32
CA LEU A 135 6.40 -3.15 -7.44
C LEU A 135 5.90 -2.48 -8.72
N ILE A 136 6.83 -2.24 -9.64
CA ILE A 136 6.59 -1.63 -10.93
C ILE A 136 7.06 -2.64 -11.98
N LEU A 137 6.16 -3.08 -12.87
CA LEU A 137 6.53 -3.81 -14.06
C LEU A 137 6.67 -2.80 -15.19
N THR A 138 7.83 -2.79 -15.82
CA THR A 138 8.14 -1.99 -16.98
C THR A 138 8.44 -2.91 -18.17
N PRO A 139 8.46 -2.39 -19.40
CA PRO A 139 8.93 -3.16 -20.55
C PRO A 139 10.36 -3.70 -20.39
N ALA A 140 11.20 -3.06 -19.57
CA ALA A 140 12.58 -3.46 -19.34
C ALA A 140 12.74 -4.54 -18.25
N GLY A 141 11.81 -4.61 -17.29
CA GLY A 141 11.91 -5.56 -16.18
C GLY A 141 10.96 -5.28 -15.02
N LEU A 142 11.38 -5.78 -13.86
CA LEU A 142 10.79 -5.54 -12.57
C LEU A 142 11.61 -4.48 -11.84
N GLU A 143 10.94 -3.43 -11.37
CA GLU A 143 11.53 -2.39 -10.55
C GLU A 143 10.87 -2.37 -9.18
N GLY A 144 11.70 -2.47 -8.15
CA GLY A 144 11.30 -2.26 -6.77
C GLY A 144 11.60 -0.86 -6.30
N ARG A 145 10.59 -0.17 -5.77
CA ARG A 145 10.81 1.10 -5.06
C ARG A 145 10.60 0.88 -3.58
N GLY A 146 11.68 0.79 -2.80
CA GLY A 146 11.66 0.58 -1.35
C GLY A 146 12.94 -0.08 -0.84
N LEU A 147 13.16 -0.08 0.49
CA LEU A 147 14.33 -0.72 1.09
C LEU A 147 14.35 -2.23 0.81
N GLY A 148 15.43 -2.71 0.20
CA GLY A 148 15.71 -4.14 0.01
C GLY A 148 14.98 -4.81 -1.16
N PHE A 149 14.39 -4.05 -2.09
CA PHE A 149 13.78 -4.64 -3.27
C PHE A 149 14.74 -4.67 -4.46
N PRO A 150 14.91 -5.83 -5.11
CA PRO A 150 15.79 -5.95 -6.25
C PRO A 150 15.13 -5.48 -7.55
N SER A 151 15.86 -4.68 -8.33
CA SER A 151 15.53 -4.43 -9.73
C SER A 151 16.11 -5.55 -10.59
N ALA A 152 15.28 -6.15 -11.42
CA ALA A 152 15.67 -7.26 -12.28
C ALA A 152 15.17 -7.03 -13.71
N SER A 153 16.04 -7.18 -14.70
CA SER A 153 15.64 -7.19 -16.10
C SER A 153 14.89 -8.49 -16.43
N TRP A 154 13.93 -8.43 -17.36
CA TRP A 154 13.22 -9.62 -17.82
C TRP A 154 14.14 -10.74 -18.30
N ASP A 155 15.24 -10.40 -18.95
CA ASP A 155 16.19 -11.39 -19.49
C ASP A 155 17.01 -12.07 -18.39
N GLY A 156 17.09 -11.44 -17.20
CA GLY A 156 17.71 -12.03 -16.03
C GLY A 156 16.75 -12.92 -15.22
N ILE A 157 15.44 -12.88 -15.47
CA ILE A 157 14.44 -13.65 -14.73
C ILE A 157 14.18 -14.95 -15.48
N THR A 158 14.51 -16.07 -14.86
CA THR A 158 14.34 -17.42 -15.45
C THR A 158 13.16 -18.18 -14.87
N GLY A 159 12.66 -17.75 -13.72
CA GLY A 159 11.52 -18.40 -13.09
C GLY A 159 10.85 -17.51 -12.07
N ALA A 160 9.56 -17.77 -11.86
CA ALA A 160 8.78 -17.21 -10.79
C ALA A 160 7.92 -18.31 -10.16
N GLU A 161 7.93 -18.40 -8.85
CA GLU A 161 7.17 -19.41 -8.11
C GLU A 161 6.43 -18.75 -6.95
N LEU A 162 5.20 -19.20 -6.71
CA LEU A 162 4.49 -18.84 -5.51
C LEU A 162 5.03 -19.71 -4.38
N VAL A 163 5.54 -19.07 -3.33
CA VAL A 163 6.14 -19.79 -2.21
C VAL A 163 5.44 -19.38 -0.93
N GLU A 164 5.14 -20.36 -0.09
CA GLU A 164 4.77 -20.10 1.30
C GLU A 164 6.05 -19.73 2.06
N ALA A 165 6.27 -18.45 2.28
CA ALA A 165 7.39 -17.94 3.06
C ALA A 165 7.12 -18.14 4.58
N GLY A 166 6.84 -19.38 4.99
CA GLY A 166 6.70 -19.78 6.38
C GLY A 166 5.61 -19.05 7.21
N PRO A 167 5.50 -19.41 8.51
CA PRO A 167 4.41 -18.97 9.38
C PRO A 167 4.45 -17.48 9.74
N ARG A 168 5.58 -16.78 9.53
CA ARG A 168 5.74 -15.35 9.83
C ARG A 168 5.66 -14.44 8.60
N VAL A 169 5.87 -14.95 7.38
CA VAL A 169 5.96 -14.12 6.16
C VAL A 169 4.78 -14.36 5.20
N GLY A 170 4.08 -15.50 5.26
CA GLY A 170 2.91 -15.78 4.41
C GLY A 170 3.28 -16.08 2.95
N ARG A 171 2.31 -16.02 2.01
CA ARG A 171 2.59 -16.23 0.57
C ARG A 171 3.39 -15.07 -0.02
N GLY A 172 4.43 -15.37 -0.80
CA GLY A 172 5.26 -14.43 -1.55
C GLY A 172 5.64 -15.00 -2.92
N VAL A 173 6.19 -14.17 -3.81
CA VAL A 173 6.72 -14.66 -5.10
C VAL A 173 8.23 -14.78 -4.99
N ARG A 174 8.75 -15.97 -5.26
CA ARG A 174 10.17 -16.23 -5.41
C ARG A 174 10.55 -16.09 -6.87
N LEU A 175 11.53 -15.25 -7.15
CA LEU A 175 12.14 -15.07 -8.46
C LEU A 175 13.45 -15.85 -8.50
N THR A 176 13.68 -16.55 -9.60
CA THR A 176 14.98 -17.12 -9.95
C THR A 176 15.64 -16.19 -10.94
N LEU A 177 16.80 -15.68 -10.57
CA LEU A 177 17.55 -14.68 -11.32
C LEU A 177 18.90 -15.24 -11.75
N VAL A 178 19.28 -15.00 -13.00
CA VAL A 178 20.62 -15.29 -13.52
C VAL A 178 21.34 -13.97 -13.71
N GLY A 179 22.37 -13.75 -12.90
CA GLY A 179 23.20 -12.54 -12.99
C GLY A 179 24.17 -12.56 -14.19
N PRO A 180 24.88 -11.46 -14.44
CA PRO A 180 25.88 -11.38 -15.52
C PRO A 180 27.03 -12.40 -15.35
N THR A 181 27.28 -12.85 -14.13
CA THR A 181 28.26 -13.91 -13.82
C THR A 181 27.71 -15.33 -13.99
N ARG A 182 26.51 -15.49 -14.58
CA ARG A 182 25.74 -16.75 -14.70
C ARG A 182 25.49 -17.47 -13.38
N ARG A 183 25.64 -16.80 -12.24
CA ARG A 183 25.25 -17.36 -10.96
C ARG A 183 23.75 -17.18 -10.79
N GLU A 184 23.08 -18.28 -10.52
CA GLU A 184 21.70 -18.28 -10.11
C GLU A 184 21.58 -17.72 -8.69
N ARG A 185 20.65 -16.80 -8.51
CA ARG A 185 20.28 -16.24 -7.22
C ARG A 185 18.77 -16.24 -7.11
N THR A 186 18.29 -16.62 -5.94
CA THR A 186 16.88 -16.58 -5.62
C THR A 186 16.58 -15.31 -4.82
N GLU A 187 15.57 -14.55 -5.25
CA GLU A 187 15.09 -13.39 -4.51
C GLU A 187 13.59 -13.50 -4.26
N THR A 188 13.14 -13.11 -3.08
CA THR A 188 11.72 -13.21 -2.72
C THR A 188 11.13 -11.81 -2.67
N ILE A 189 10.06 -11.60 -3.44
CA ILE A 189 9.21 -10.41 -3.35
C ILE A 189 8.54 -10.45 -1.96
N PRO A 190 8.90 -9.55 -1.03
CA PRO A 190 8.37 -9.60 0.33
C PRO A 190 6.86 -9.34 0.37
N ARG A 191 6.24 -9.73 1.49
CA ARG A 191 4.84 -9.41 1.76
C ARG A 191 4.67 -7.90 1.95
N GLY A 192 3.59 -7.33 1.42
CA GLY A 192 3.25 -5.92 1.62
C GLY A 192 2.84 -5.18 0.35
N PHE A 193 3.00 -5.82 -0.81
CA PHE A 193 2.45 -5.30 -2.05
C PHE A 193 0.94 -5.48 -2.08
N ALA A 194 0.28 -4.43 -2.54
CA ALA A 194 -1.14 -4.36 -2.77
C ALA A 194 -1.50 -5.08 -4.09
N VAL A 195 -1.21 -6.38 -4.16
CA VAL A 195 -1.44 -7.22 -5.34
C VAL A 195 -1.75 -8.66 -4.92
N ASP A 196 -2.56 -9.35 -5.73
CA ASP A 196 -2.70 -10.79 -5.60
C ASP A 196 -1.40 -11.47 -6.08
N TYR A 197 -0.76 -12.22 -5.18
CA TYR A 197 0.52 -12.88 -5.44
C TYR A 197 0.40 -14.02 -6.45
N THR A 198 -0.78 -14.64 -6.56
CA THR A 198 -1.03 -15.70 -7.56
C THR A 198 -1.08 -15.09 -8.95
N PHE A 199 -1.89 -14.04 -9.11
CA PHE A 199 -1.95 -13.24 -10.33
C PHE A 199 -0.58 -12.65 -10.71
N LEU A 200 0.17 -12.13 -9.73
CA LEU A 200 1.52 -11.59 -9.95
C LEU A 200 2.48 -12.67 -10.47
N THR A 201 2.49 -13.85 -9.84
CA THR A 201 3.37 -14.97 -10.24
C THR A 201 3.06 -15.39 -11.67
N ALA A 202 1.79 -15.60 -11.99
CA ALA A 202 1.37 -16.02 -13.32
C ALA A 202 1.58 -14.93 -14.38
N ALA A 203 1.42 -13.65 -14.04
CA ALA A 203 1.78 -12.53 -14.92
C ALA A 203 3.29 -12.50 -15.23
N ILE A 204 4.15 -12.72 -14.23
CA ILE A 204 5.60 -12.78 -14.43
C ILE A 204 5.96 -13.96 -15.35
N ARG A 205 5.42 -15.16 -15.09
CA ARG A 205 5.60 -16.33 -15.96
C ARG A 205 5.18 -16.04 -17.41
N HIS A 206 4.00 -15.44 -17.58
CA HIS A 206 3.50 -15.06 -18.91
C HIS A 206 4.47 -14.17 -19.69
N TYR A 207 5.10 -13.18 -19.04
CA TYR A 207 6.09 -12.30 -19.69
C TYR A 207 7.46 -12.94 -19.88
N ILE A 208 7.81 -13.96 -19.10
CA ILE A 208 8.99 -14.80 -19.36
C ILE A 208 8.74 -15.58 -20.65
N ASP A 209 7.59 -16.24 -20.76
CA ASP A 209 7.23 -17.12 -21.89
C ASP A 209 6.93 -16.36 -23.19
N HIS A 210 6.39 -15.13 -23.08
CA HIS A 210 5.97 -14.30 -24.22
C HIS A 210 6.68 -12.93 -24.22
N PRO A 211 7.98 -12.89 -24.59
CA PRO A 211 8.78 -11.67 -24.55
C PRO A 211 8.24 -10.54 -25.45
N GLU A 212 7.57 -10.87 -26.54
CA GLU A 212 6.95 -9.93 -27.48
C GLU A 212 5.89 -9.04 -26.83
N HIS A 213 5.30 -9.48 -25.72
CA HIS A 213 4.27 -8.73 -24.99
C HIS A 213 4.84 -7.73 -23.98
N ARG A 214 6.13 -7.80 -23.68
CA ARG A 214 6.78 -6.90 -22.70
C ARG A 214 6.69 -5.44 -23.11
N THR A 215 6.74 -5.14 -24.41
CA THR A 215 6.63 -3.77 -24.95
C THR A 215 5.25 -3.15 -24.72
N ALA A 216 4.21 -3.96 -24.55
CA ALA A 216 2.86 -3.52 -24.28
C ALA A 216 2.57 -3.29 -22.78
N ILE A 217 3.51 -3.65 -21.89
CA ILE A 217 3.43 -3.39 -20.45
C ILE A 217 3.20 -1.90 -20.22
N GLY A 218 2.23 -1.58 -19.36
CA GLY A 218 1.85 -0.19 -19.10
C GLY A 218 0.84 0.39 -20.08
N THR A 219 0.17 -0.44 -20.89
CA THR A 219 -1.03 -0.04 -21.63
C THR A 219 -2.29 -0.61 -20.99
N GLU A 220 -3.42 0.10 -21.12
CA GLU A 220 -4.69 -0.37 -20.56
C GLU A 220 -5.21 -1.63 -21.28
N ALA A 221 -4.99 -1.73 -22.59
CA ALA A 221 -5.32 -2.91 -23.39
C ALA A 221 -4.56 -4.14 -22.87
N GLU A 222 -3.26 -4.00 -22.60
CA GLU A 222 -2.46 -5.09 -22.05
C GLU A 222 -2.92 -5.47 -20.64
N ARG A 223 -3.30 -4.50 -19.80
CA ARG A 223 -3.86 -4.80 -18.47
C ARG A 223 -5.11 -5.65 -18.56
N GLN A 224 -6.01 -5.34 -19.50
CA GLN A 224 -7.25 -6.09 -19.70
C GLN A 224 -6.96 -7.50 -20.23
N ARG A 225 -6.06 -7.62 -21.21
CA ARG A 225 -5.62 -8.89 -21.76
C ARG A 225 -4.96 -9.79 -20.72
N LEU A 226 -4.05 -9.23 -19.92
CA LEU A 226 -3.37 -9.97 -18.85
C LEU A 226 -4.38 -10.49 -17.83
N ARG A 227 -5.40 -9.69 -17.49
CA ARG A 227 -6.49 -10.16 -16.61
C ARG A 227 -7.34 -11.27 -17.23
N SER A 228 -7.59 -11.26 -18.54
CA SER A 228 -8.37 -12.32 -19.18
C SER A 228 -7.57 -13.62 -19.33
N VAL A 229 -6.26 -13.52 -19.61
CA VAL A 229 -5.39 -14.69 -19.78
C VAL A 229 -5.07 -15.30 -18.42
N VAL A 230 -4.47 -14.52 -17.52
CA VAL A 230 -3.97 -15.01 -16.23
C VAL A 230 -5.08 -15.19 -15.20
N GLY A 231 -6.13 -14.35 -15.26
CA GLY A 231 -7.26 -14.45 -14.34
C GLY A 231 -8.10 -15.70 -14.55
N ALA A 232 -8.18 -16.21 -15.78
CA ALA A 232 -8.87 -17.46 -16.09
C ALA A 232 -8.12 -18.70 -15.57
N ASP A 233 -6.79 -18.67 -15.61
CA ASP A 233 -5.95 -19.76 -15.11
C ASP A 233 -5.90 -19.82 -13.58
N THR A 234 -5.92 -18.65 -12.93
CA THR A 234 -5.94 -18.56 -11.45
C THR A 234 -7.23 -19.14 -10.85
N GLU A 235 -8.36 -19.02 -11.55
CA GLU A 235 -9.66 -19.54 -11.10
C GLU A 235 -9.75 -21.07 -11.23
N ARG A 236 -9.06 -21.68 -12.21
CA ARG A 236 -8.95 -23.15 -12.36
C ARG A 236 -8.05 -23.81 -11.31
N ASP A 237 -6.92 -23.19 -10.98
CA ASP A 237 -5.99 -23.72 -9.97
C ASP A 237 -6.52 -23.57 -8.52
N SER A 238 -7.61 -22.82 -8.34
CA SER A 238 -8.26 -22.59 -7.05
C SER A 238 -9.40 -23.57 -6.74
N GLU A 239 -9.84 -24.39 -7.70
CA GLU A 239 -10.80 -25.46 -7.42
C GLU A 239 -10.07 -26.57 -6.65
N PRO A 240 -10.47 -26.87 -5.39
CA PRO A 240 -9.90 -27.99 -4.68
C PRO A 240 -10.22 -29.25 -5.48
N SER A 241 -9.17 -29.95 -5.91
CA SER A 241 -9.28 -31.30 -6.42
C SER A 241 -9.94 -32.13 -5.34
N CYS A 242 -11.25 -32.36 -5.46
CA CYS A 242 -11.97 -33.33 -4.66
C CYS A 242 -11.46 -34.72 -5.06
N ALA A 243 -10.41 -35.16 -4.36
CA ALA A 243 -10.01 -36.55 -4.24
C ALA A 243 -10.61 -37.12 -2.96
#